data_AF-A0AAU8KMP4-F1
#
_entry.id   AF-A0AAU8KMP4-F1
#
_cell.length_a   1.000
_cell.length_b   1.000
_cell.length_c   1.000
_cell.angle_alpha   90.00
_cell.angle_beta   90.00
_cell.angle_gamma   90.00
#
_symmetry.space_group_name_H-M   'P 1'
#
loop_
_entity.id
_entity.type
_entity.pdbx_description
1 polymer ?
#
loop_
_entity_poly.entity_id
_entity_poly.type
_entity_poly.pdbx_seq_one_letter_code
_entity_poly.pdbx_strand_id
1 'polypeptide(L)'
;MMRRRGSTTIPALALALSGAMLTAGAAAPALAAGSGHTGTPPVAEAFRLQADPTPEEQERLREIAGAIWTPQLAAGWNMNAEVAGVLSQATDQILRCSEAFALVPRPPGFVPGLGYLVQYWKNLRDYFLVVKDNRTYRACVVATAANYRSVIEMASAGI
;
A
#
# COMPACT_ATOMS: atom_id res chain seq x y z
N MET A 1 38.26 -46.10 7.73
CA MET A 1 39.07 -45.00 8.32
C MET A 1 38.15 -43.93 8.87
N MET A 2 38.63 -43.19 9.87
CA MET A 2 37.94 -42.28 10.82
C MET A 2 36.88 -41.33 10.21
N ARG A 3 35.68 -41.20 10.78
CA ARG A 3 35.26 -40.48 12.02
C ARG A 3 35.25 -38.95 11.84
N ARG A 4 34.05 -38.33 11.87
CA ARG A 4 33.70 -37.31 12.89
C ARG A 4 32.22 -36.92 12.83
N ARG A 5 31.53 -37.21 13.94
CA ARG A 5 30.30 -36.57 14.40
C ARG A 5 30.62 -35.14 14.85
N GLY A 6 29.63 -34.25 14.71
CA GLY A 6 29.62 -32.95 15.38
C GLY A 6 28.18 -32.49 15.60
N SER A 7 27.53 -33.02 16.63
CA SER A 7 26.34 -32.42 17.25
C SER A 7 26.80 -31.22 18.08
N THR A 8 26.13 -30.09 17.97
CA THR A 8 26.28 -29.01 18.95
C THR A 8 24.92 -28.49 19.37
N THR A 9 24.69 -28.58 20.67
CA THR A 9 23.48 -28.28 21.43
C THR A 9 23.39 -26.80 21.80
N ILE A 10 22.15 -26.33 21.89
CA ILE A 10 21.69 -25.05 22.47
C ILE A 10 22.10 -24.95 23.95
N PRO A 11 22.33 -23.73 24.48
CA PRO A 11 21.80 -23.44 25.80
C PRO A 11 20.98 -22.14 25.83
N ALA A 12 19.74 -22.28 26.29
CA ALA A 12 18.96 -21.21 26.86
C ALA A 12 19.51 -20.89 28.25
N LEU A 13 19.76 -19.62 28.54
CA LEU A 13 19.94 -19.12 29.90
C LEU A 13 18.75 -18.24 30.26
N ALA A 14 17.97 -18.73 31.20
CA ALA A 14 17.00 -17.98 31.98
C ALA A 14 17.46 -17.97 33.45
N LEU A 15 16.87 -17.04 34.23
CA LEU A 15 17.05 -16.75 35.67
C LEU A 15 18.11 -15.65 35.93
N ALA A 16 17.89 -14.62 36.76
CA ALA A 16 16.96 -14.54 37.88
C ALA A 16 16.76 -13.09 38.42
N LEU A 17 15.70 -12.97 39.23
CA LEU A 17 15.57 -12.21 40.49
C LEU A 17 15.09 -10.76 40.49
N SER A 18 13.95 -10.65 41.18
CA SER A 18 13.16 -9.51 41.61
C SER A 18 13.91 -8.54 42.53
N GLY A 19 13.58 -7.25 42.42
CA GLY A 19 13.91 -6.23 43.42
C GLY A 19 12.84 -5.14 43.42
N ALA A 20 11.85 -5.28 44.30
CA ALA A 20 10.89 -4.23 44.59
C ALA A 20 11.54 -3.20 45.54
N MET A 21 11.55 -1.92 45.16
CA MET A 21 11.61 -0.81 46.11
C MET A 21 10.53 0.20 45.75
N LEU A 22 9.55 0.31 46.65
CA LEU A 22 8.59 1.40 46.72
C LEU A 22 9.24 2.57 47.46
N THR A 23 9.31 3.73 46.82
CA THR A 23 9.35 5.02 47.54
C THR A 23 8.47 6.02 46.81
N ALA A 24 7.40 6.42 47.50
CA ALA A 24 6.52 7.51 47.13
C ALA A 24 7.30 8.83 47.08
N GLY A 25 7.07 9.64 46.04
CA GLY A 25 7.62 10.98 45.88
C GLY A 25 6.63 11.83 45.08
N ALA A 26 6.35 13.02 45.58
CA ALA A 26 5.16 13.82 45.35
C ALA A 26 4.96 14.34 43.91
N ALA A 27 3.70 14.60 43.60
CA ALA A 27 3.25 15.30 42.40
C ALA A 27 3.80 16.73 42.32
N ALA A 28 4.31 17.11 41.15
CA ALA A 28 4.48 18.48 40.70
C ALA A 28 4.19 18.55 39.19
N PRO A 29 3.39 19.53 38.70
CA PRO A 29 3.22 19.72 37.26
C PRO A 29 4.35 20.62 36.77
N ALA A 30 5.15 20.14 35.81
CA ALA A 30 6.07 20.98 35.05
C ALA A 30 5.66 20.96 33.59
N LEU A 31 5.03 22.07 33.17
CA LEU A 31 4.91 22.47 31.77
C LEU A 31 6.31 22.79 31.22
N ALA A 32 6.76 22.04 30.22
CA ALA A 32 7.78 22.47 29.25
C ALA A 32 7.60 21.60 28.01
N ALA A 33 6.95 22.12 26.97
CA ALA A 33 7.55 22.85 25.87
C ALA A 33 8.15 21.89 24.82
N GLY A 34 7.67 22.06 23.60
CA GLY A 34 7.74 21.10 22.51
C GLY A 34 9.15 20.65 22.13
N SER A 35 9.21 19.44 21.58
CA SER A 35 10.29 18.99 20.72
C SER A 35 9.71 18.00 19.71
N GLY A 36 9.43 18.54 18.53
CA GLY A 36 9.46 17.83 17.26
C GLY A 36 8.64 16.54 17.16
N HIS A 37 7.34 16.67 16.94
CA HIS A 37 6.69 15.73 16.04
C HIS A 37 7.36 15.92 14.67
N THR A 38 8.36 15.11 14.35
CA THR A 38 8.79 14.92 12.95
C THR A 38 7.60 14.30 12.25
N GLY A 39 6.70 15.18 11.79
CA GLY A 39 5.62 14.83 10.89
C GLY A 39 6.25 14.18 9.68
N THR A 40 5.85 12.94 9.41
CA THR A 40 5.82 12.43 8.06
C THR A 40 5.21 13.53 7.19
N PRO A 41 5.88 14.00 6.13
CA PRO A 41 5.32 15.03 5.29
C PRO A 41 3.96 14.56 4.75
N PRO A 42 3.01 15.50 4.59
CA PRO A 42 1.63 15.23 4.26
C PRO A 42 1.54 14.75 2.81
N VAL A 43 1.62 13.44 2.58
CA VAL A 43 1.24 12.84 1.29
C VAL A 43 -0.20 13.25 0.92
N ALA A 44 -1.02 13.54 1.94
CA ALA A 44 -2.37 14.09 1.79
C ALA A 44 -2.42 15.55 1.30
N GLU A 45 -1.43 16.42 1.57
CA GLU A 45 -1.47 17.82 1.09
C GLU A 45 -0.88 17.98 -0.32
N ALA A 46 0.12 17.17 -0.68
CA ALA A 46 0.67 17.17 -2.05
C ALA A 46 -0.37 16.73 -3.10
N PHE A 47 -1.43 16.04 -2.66
CA PHE A 47 -2.48 15.55 -3.52
C PHE A 47 -3.55 16.61 -3.88
N ARG A 48 -3.75 17.61 -3.02
CA ARG A 48 -4.92 18.51 -3.05
C ARG A 48 -4.88 19.63 -4.11
N LEU A 49 -3.78 19.76 -4.87
CA LEU A 49 -3.63 20.81 -5.88
C LEU A 49 -3.65 20.29 -7.32
N GLN A 50 -3.99 19.01 -7.51
CA GLN A 50 -4.08 18.42 -8.85
C GLN A 50 -5.46 18.72 -9.45
N ALA A 51 -5.48 19.20 -10.69
CA ALA A 51 -6.72 19.35 -11.44
C ALA A 51 -7.37 17.98 -11.63
N ASP A 52 -8.70 17.95 -11.65
CA ASP A 52 -9.42 16.73 -11.93
C ASP A 52 -9.13 16.21 -13.35
N PRO A 53 -9.04 14.87 -13.54
CA PRO A 53 -8.85 14.26 -14.85
C PRO A 53 -9.94 14.65 -15.84
N THR A 54 -9.62 14.74 -17.14
CA THR A 54 -10.63 14.98 -18.18
C THR A 54 -11.63 13.82 -18.28
N PRO A 55 -12.81 14.00 -18.88
CA PRO A 55 -13.79 12.92 -19.02
C PRO A 55 -13.22 11.65 -19.68
N GLU A 56 -12.36 11.80 -20.68
CA GLU A 56 -11.68 10.67 -21.33
C GLU A 56 -10.67 9.99 -20.41
N GLU A 57 -9.95 10.76 -19.59
CA GLU A 57 -9.03 10.21 -18.59
C GLU A 57 -9.79 9.48 -17.48
N GLN A 58 -10.91 10.02 -17.04
CA GLN A 58 -11.79 9.39 -16.05
C GLN A 58 -12.27 8.02 -16.51
N GLU A 59 -12.64 7.87 -17.79
CA GLU A 59 -13.03 6.56 -18.33
C GLU A 59 -11.86 5.57 -18.30
N ARG A 60 -10.65 6.01 -18.66
CA ARG A 60 -9.45 5.17 -18.58
C ARG A 60 -9.14 4.74 -17.15
N LEU A 61 -9.27 5.65 -16.18
CA LEU A 61 -9.10 5.34 -14.76
C LEU A 61 -10.16 4.32 -14.30
N ARG A 62 -11.41 4.46 -14.77
CA ARG A 62 -12.50 3.53 -14.47
C ARG A 62 -12.22 2.13 -14.99
N GLU A 63 -11.61 1.99 -16.16
CA GLU A 63 -11.21 0.69 -16.70
C GLU A 63 -10.14 0.00 -15.83
N ILE A 64 -9.13 0.75 -15.38
CA ILE A 64 -8.09 0.24 -14.47
C ILE A 64 -8.72 -0.15 -13.11
N ALA A 65 -9.53 0.74 -12.53
CA ALA A 65 -10.24 0.50 -11.27
C ALA A 65 -11.16 -0.72 -11.38
N GLY A 66 -11.84 -0.88 -12.51
CA GLY A 66 -12.70 -2.02 -12.79
C GLY A 66 -11.96 -3.35 -12.84
N ALA A 67 -10.69 -3.34 -13.27
CA ALA A 67 -9.85 -4.53 -13.27
C ALA A 67 -9.37 -4.93 -11.85
N ILE A 68 -9.22 -3.97 -10.94
CA ILE A 68 -8.79 -4.21 -9.55
C ILE A 68 -9.96 -4.62 -8.65
N TRP A 69 -11.07 -3.87 -8.68
CA TRP A 69 -12.21 -4.10 -7.78
C TRP A 69 -13.38 -4.81 -8.46
N THR A 70 -14.02 -4.16 -9.42
CA THR A 70 -14.98 -4.68 -10.41
C THR A 70 -15.48 -3.49 -11.24
N PRO A 71 -15.96 -3.69 -12.48
CA PRO A 71 -16.57 -2.61 -13.26
C PRO A 71 -17.76 -1.96 -12.56
N GLN A 72 -18.58 -2.74 -11.86
CA GLN A 72 -19.78 -2.26 -11.17
C GLN A 72 -19.43 -1.31 -10.02
N LEU A 73 -18.39 -1.64 -9.24
CA LEU A 73 -17.94 -0.77 -8.16
C LEU A 73 -17.29 0.51 -8.70
N ALA A 74 -16.42 0.38 -9.71
CA ALA A 74 -15.72 1.51 -10.30
C ALA A 74 -16.66 2.51 -11.00
N ALA A 75 -17.77 2.03 -11.57
CA ALA A 75 -18.80 2.88 -12.18
C ALA A 75 -19.46 3.84 -11.17
N GLY A 76 -19.48 3.49 -9.88
CA GLY A 76 -20.06 4.31 -8.83
C GLY A 76 -19.13 5.38 -8.27
N TRP A 77 -17.85 5.43 -8.67
CA TRP A 77 -16.90 6.41 -8.15
C TRP A 77 -16.78 7.65 -9.03
N ASN A 78 -16.61 8.78 -8.37
CA ASN A 78 -16.14 10.01 -9.00
C ASN A 78 -14.63 9.89 -9.25
N MET A 79 -14.21 9.86 -10.51
CA MET A 79 -12.80 9.72 -10.90
C MET A 79 -12.08 11.06 -10.82
N ASN A 80 -12.12 11.69 -9.64
CA ASN A 80 -11.43 12.93 -9.36
C ASN A 80 -9.91 12.71 -9.24
N ALA A 81 -9.18 13.80 -8.98
CA ALA A 81 -7.75 13.71 -8.75
C ALA A 81 -7.43 12.71 -7.62
N GLU A 82 -8.11 12.79 -6.46
CA GLU A 82 -7.82 11.95 -5.28
C GLU A 82 -7.91 10.45 -5.59
N VAL A 83 -8.92 10.05 -6.36
CA VAL A 83 -9.06 8.69 -6.87
C VAL A 83 -7.90 8.30 -7.77
N ALA A 84 -7.43 9.19 -8.67
CA ALA A 84 -6.25 8.92 -9.48
C ALA A 84 -4.99 8.68 -8.62
N GLY A 85 -4.88 9.39 -7.50
CA GLY A 85 -3.83 9.19 -6.51
C GLY A 85 -3.85 7.83 -5.85
N VAL A 86 -5.01 7.46 -5.30
CA VAL A 86 -5.23 6.17 -4.67
C VAL A 86 -5.02 5.04 -5.67
N LEU A 87 -5.51 5.20 -6.91
CA LEU A 87 -5.34 4.22 -7.98
C LEU A 87 -3.87 4.05 -8.36
N SER A 88 -3.09 5.12 -8.33
CA SER A 88 -1.65 5.06 -8.56
C SER A 88 -0.92 4.28 -7.46
N GLN A 89 -1.26 4.52 -6.19
CA GLN A 89 -0.69 3.78 -5.05
C GLN A 89 -1.07 2.29 -5.09
N ALA A 90 -2.34 1.99 -5.37
CA ALA A 90 -2.79 0.61 -5.54
C ALA A 90 -2.07 -0.09 -6.70
N THR A 91 -1.85 0.61 -7.82
CA THR A 91 -1.09 0.10 -8.96
C THR A 91 0.35 -0.23 -8.58
N ASP A 92 1.05 0.68 -7.89
CA ASP A 92 2.42 0.43 -7.40
C ASP A 92 2.48 -0.82 -6.51
N GLN A 93 1.53 -0.92 -5.57
CA GLN A 93 1.46 -2.02 -4.62
C GLN A 93 1.28 -3.37 -5.33
N ILE A 94 0.41 -3.43 -6.35
CA ILE A 94 0.22 -4.66 -7.13
C ILE A 94 1.50 -5.02 -7.90
N LEU A 95 2.13 -4.04 -8.57
CA LEU A 95 3.33 -4.26 -9.38
C LEU A 95 4.57 -4.67 -8.57
N ARG A 96 4.67 -4.20 -7.33
CA ARG A 96 5.68 -4.63 -6.35
C ARG A 96 5.39 -6.03 -5.81
N CYS A 97 4.13 -6.31 -5.45
CA CYS A 97 3.75 -7.63 -4.96
C CYS A 97 4.04 -8.72 -6.01
N SER A 98 3.75 -8.44 -7.28
CA SER A 98 3.93 -9.38 -8.38
C SER A 98 5.38 -9.48 -8.88
N GLU A 99 6.25 -8.54 -8.51
CA GLU A 99 7.67 -8.53 -8.85
C GLU A 99 8.36 -9.83 -8.45
N ALA A 100 8.07 -10.29 -7.23
CA ALA A 100 8.65 -11.49 -6.64
C ALA A 100 8.33 -12.78 -7.43
N PHE A 101 7.35 -12.70 -8.33
CA PHE A 101 6.82 -13.87 -9.00
C PHE A 101 7.13 -13.92 -10.51
N ALA A 102 7.66 -12.87 -11.15
CA ALA A 102 8.28 -12.79 -12.50
C ALA A 102 7.64 -13.48 -13.76
N LEU A 103 6.65 -14.38 -13.68
CA LEU A 103 6.09 -15.11 -14.83
C LEU A 103 5.03 -14.31 -15.61
N VAL A 104 4.57 -13.16 -15.11
CA VAL A 104 3.64 -12.27 -15.81
C VAL A 104 4.38 -10.99 -16.23
N PRO A 105 4.49 -10.71 -17.54
CA PRO A 105 5.15 -9.49 -18.02
C PRO A 105 4.52 -8.24 -17.42
N ARG A 106 5.32 -7.47 -16.68
CA ARG A 106 4.90 -6.21 -16.07
C ARG A 106 4.99 -5.07 -17.08
N PRO A 107 4.17 -4.02 -16.95
CA PRO A 107 4.42 -2.75 -17.61
C PRO A 107 5.82 -2.21 -17.26
N PRO A 108 6.57 -1.65 -18.24
CA PRO A 108 7.90 -1.13 -17.97
C PRO A 108 7.83 0.17 -17.15
N GLY A 109 8.78 0.34 -16.23
CA GLY A 109 9.12 1.61 -15.59
C GLY A 109 7.94 2.35 -14.97
N PHE A 110 7.30 1.76 -13.95
CA PHE A 110 6.18 2.41 -13.25
C PHE A 110 6.58 3.77 -12.67
N VAL A 111 5.78 4.80 -12.98
CA VAL A 111 5.91 6.14 -12.41
C VAL A 111 4.58 6.50 -11.73
N PRO A 112 4.58 6.87 -10.43
CA PRO A 112 3.34 7.29 -9.77
C PRO A 112 2.71 8.54 -10.40
N GLY A 113 1.38 8.58 -10.44
CA GLY A 113 0.58 9.73 -10.87
C GLY A 113 -0.37 9.44 -12.05
N LEU A 114 -1.27 10.40 -12.28
CA LEU A 114 -2.30 10.36 -13.33
C LEU A 114 -1.72 10.10 -14.72
N GLY A 115 -0.64 10.81 -15.08
CA GLY A 115 -0.04 10.73 -16.41
C GLY A 115 0.35 9.30 -16.80
N TYR A 116 0.96 8.54 -15.88
CA TYR A 116 1.31 7.14 -16.14
C TYR A 116 0.06 6.27 -16.29
N LEU A 117 -0.91 6.42 -15.38
CA LEU A 117 -2.15 5.64 -15.43
C LEU A 117 -2.88 5.84 -16.75
N VAL A 118 -3.02 7.10 -17.19
CA VAL A 118 -3.69 7.47 -18.44
C VAL A 118 -2.90 7.03 -19.67
N GLN A 119 -1.57 7.07 -19.63
CA GLN A 119 -0.74 6.65 -20.76
C GLN A 119 -0.77 5.13 -20.95
N TYR A 120 -0.72 4.37 -19.85
CA TYR A 120 -0.56 2.92 -19.85
C TYR A 120 -1.83 2.15 -19.46
N TRP A 121 -3.00 2.79 -19.54
CA TRP A 121 -4.25 2.26 -19.00
C TRP A 121 -4.62 0.87 -19.53
N LYS A 122 -4.43 0.60 -20.82
CA LYS A 122 -4.70 -0.73 -21.42
C LYS A 122 -3.76 -1.78 -20.86
N ASN A 123 -2.47 -1.45 -20.81
CA ASN A 123 -1.45 -2.36 -20.27
C ASN A 123 -1.75 -2.70 -18.81
N LEU A 124 -2.15 -1.71 -18.00
CA LEU A 124 -2.50 -1.89 -16.60
C LEU A 124 -3.76 -2.74 -16.43
N ARG A 125 -4.84 -2.40 -17.15
CA ARG A 125 -6.09 -3.16 -17.15
C ARG A 125 -5.85 -4.62 -17.51
N ASP A 126 -5.22 -4.87 -18.65
CA ASP A 126 -4.98 -6.22 -19.17
C ASP A 126 -4.07 -7.01 -18.23
N TYR A 127 -3.03 -6.35 -17.69
CA TYR A 127 -2.17 -6.93 -16.68
C TYR A 127 -2.95 -7.37 -15.44
N PHE A 128 -3.79 -6.50 -14.85
CA PHE A 128 -4.57 -6.85 -13.67
C PHE A 128 -5.60 -7.95 -13.93
N LEU A 129 -6.20 -7.99 -15.13
CA LEU A 129 -7.09 -9.07 -15.53
C LEU A 129 -6.36 -10.42 -15.62
N VAL A 130 -5.15 -10.45 -16.17
CA VAL A 130 -4.33 -11.68 -16.23
C VAL A 130 -3.85 -12.09 -14.82
N VAL A 131 -3.39 -11.14 -14.03
CA VAL A 131 -2.84 -11.37 -12.68
C VAL A 131 -3.91 -11.90 -11.72
N LYS A 132 -5.12 -11.33 -11.75
CA LYS A 132 -6.20 -11.75 -10.85
C LYS A 132 -6.71 -13.16 -11.15
N ASP A 133 -6.59 -13.62 -12.40
CA ASP A 133 -7.02 -14.95 -12.85
C ASP A 133 -5.94 -16.02 -12.61
N ASN A 134 -4.68 -15.61 -12.40
CA ASN A 134 -3.61 -16.53 -12.06
C ASN A 134 -3.61 -16.85 -10.56
N ARG A 135 -3.72 -18.15 -10.20
CA ARG A 135 -3.76 -18.63 -8.82
C ARG A 135 -2.60 -18.10 -7.95
N THR A 136 -1.40 -17.97 -8.51
CA THR A 136 -0.21 -17.52 -7.78
C THR A 136 -0.25 -16.02 -7.51
N TYR A 137 -0.72 -15.21 -8.45
CA TYR A 137 -0.62 -13.74 -8.36
C TYR A 137 -1.93 -13.07 -7.92
N ARG A 138 -3.04 -13.81 -7.91
CA ARG A 138 -4.35 -13.32 -7.51
C ARG A 138 -4.32 -12.62 -6.16
N ALA A 139 -3.50 -13.11 -5.22
CA ALA A 139 -3.33 -12.52 -3.90
C ALA A 139 -2.90 -11.05 -3.97
N CYS A 140 -2.06 -10.65 -4.93
CA CYS A 140 -1.59 -9.27 -5.07
C CYS A 140 -2.73 -8.31 -5.39
N VAL A 141 -3.61 -8.67 -6.32
CA VAL A 141 -4.76 -7.84 -6.70
C VAL A 141 -5.82 -7.86 -5.61
N VAL A 142 -6.19 -9.04 -5.11
CA VAL A 142 -7.25 -9.17 -4.09
C VAL A 142 -6.88 -8.51 -2.78
N ALA A 143 -5.65 -8.68 -2.30
CA ALA A 143 -5.20 -8.04 -1.05
C ALA A 143 -5.12 -6.52 -1.21
N THR A 144 -4.59 -6.03 -2.34
CA THR A 144 -4.56 -4.58 -2.60
C THR A 144 -5.97 -4.01 -2.69
N ALA A 145 -6.87 -4.67 -3.42
CA ALA A 145 -8.27 -4.26 -3.53
C ALA A 145 -8.94 -4.18 -2.15
N ALA A 146 -8.72 -5.16 -1.27
CA ALA A 146 -9.23 -5.12 0.09
C ALA A 146 -8.63 -3.96 0.91
N ASN A 147 -7.31 -3.79 0.88
CA ASN A 147 -6.61 -2.78 1.68
C ASN A 147 -6.93 -1.33 1.29
N TYR A 148 -7.19 -1.08 0.00
CA TYR A 148 -7.48 0.26 -0.51
C TYR A 148 -8.98 0.55 -0.69
N ARG A 149 -9.87 -0.39 -0.35
CA ARG A 149 -11.33 -0.24 -0.57
C ARG A 149 -11.91 1.02 0.06
N SER A 150 -11.70 1.21 1.35
CA SER A 150 -12.25 2.37 2.07
C SER A 150 -11.55 3.66 1.66
N VAL A 151 -10.25 3.59 1.36
CA VAL A 151 -9.46 4.75 0.94
C VAL A 151 -9.98 5.30 -0.39
N ILE A 152 -10.25 4.44 -1.38
CA ILE A 152 -10.77 4.89 -2.67
C ILE A 152 -12.22 5.37 -2.60
N GLU A 153 -13.03 4.83 -1.68
CA GLU A 153 -14.40 5.33 -1.43
C GLU A 153 -14.39 6.73 -0.82
N MET A 154 -13.52 6.99 0.16
CA MET A 154 -13.36 8.32 0.76
C MET A 154 -12.83 9.32 -0.26
N ALA A 155 -11.79 8.95 -1.02
CA ALA A 155 -11.25 9.78 -2.11
C ALA A 155 -12.33 10.08 -3.16
N SER A 156 -13.16 9.09 -3.53
CA SER A 156 -14.28 9.31 -4.45
C SER A 156 -15.35 10.24 -3.88
N ALA A 157 -15.48 10.33 -2.56
CA ALA A 157 -16.38 11.27 -1.89
C ALA A 157 -15.75 12.66 -1.69
N GLY A 158 -14.45 12.82 -1.95
CA GLY A 158 -13.68 14.05 -1.73
C GLY A 158 -13.33 14.28 -0.27
N ILE A 159 -13.01 13.21 0.47
CA ILE A 159 -12.71 13.21 1.92
C ILE A 159 -11.33 12.61 2.18
#